data_AF-A0A3Q8UAA8-F1
#
_entry.id   AF-A0A3Q8UAA8-F1
#
_cell.length_a   1.000
_cell.length_b   1.000
_cell.length_c   1.000
_cell.angle_alpha   90.00
_cell.angle_beta   90.00
_cell.angle_gamma   90.00
#
_symmetry.space_group_name_H-M   'P 1'
#
loop_
_entity.id
_entity.type
_entity.pdbx_description
1 polymer ?
#
loop_
_entity_poly.entity_id
_entity_poly.type
_entity_poly.pdbx_seq_one_letter_code
_entity_poly.pdbx_strand_id
1 'polypeptide(L)'
;MYIVIIFMVGIMIIPFFMLLLNLIIKKFDLIMREKNSCFECGFNSVIKFRLPFSIQFFFISILFLIFDVEMILLFPLLKMVNLNSLMVWLFSSMFIFFILLLGFYLEWLSNLIKWFN
;
A
#
# COMPACT_ATOMS: atom_id res chain seq x y z
N MET A 1 -4.54 23.64 14.33
CA MET A 1 -3.29 23.58 13.54
C MET A 1 -2.09 23.19 14.41
N TYR A 2 -1.78 23.93 15.47
CA TYR A 2 -0.67 23.60 16.39
C TYR A 2 -0.74 22.19 16.99
N ILE A 3 -1.92 21.75 17.41
CA ILE A 3 -2.12 20.38 17.95
C ILE A 3 -1.73 19.32 16.90
N VAL A 4 -2.12 19.52 15.63
CA VAL A 4 -1.78 18.59 14.54
C VAL A 4 -0.27 18.56 14.28
N ILE A 5 0.39 19.72 14.34
CA ILE A 5 1.85 19.81 14.19
C ILE A 5 2.56 19.08 15.34
N ILE A 6 2.09 19.24 16.58
CA ILE A 6 2.63 18.54 17.75
C ILE A 6 2.50 17.02 17.60
N PHE A 7 1.36 16.53 17.12
CA PHE A 7 1.15 15.10 16.86
C PHE A 7 2.10 14.56 15.78
N MET A 8 2.24 15.27 14.65
CA MET A 8 3.13 14.84 13.56
C MET A 8 4.60 14.78 14.01
N VAL A 9 5.03 15.76 14.79
CA VAL A 9 6.39 15.78 15.35
C VAL A 9 6.58 14.65 16.36
N GLY A 10 5.59 14.38 17.21
CA GLY A 10 5.62 13.27 18.17
C GLY A 10 5.81 11.91 17.49
N ILE A 11 5.08 11.65 16.40
CA ILE A 11 5.16 10.39 15.63
C ILE A 11 6.57 10.12 15.10
N MET A 12 7.32 11.16 14.73
CA MET A 12 8.71 11.01 14.24
C MET A 12 9.74 10.90 15.36
N ILE A 13 9.54 11.61 16.48
CA ILE A 13 10.50 11.64 17.60
C ILE A 13 10.54 10.29 18.33
N ILE A 14 9.38 9.66 18.55
CA ILE A 14 9.28 8.40 19.30
C ILE A 14 10.14 7.27 18.70
N PRO A 15 10.03 6.91 17.41
CA PRO A 15 10.86 5.85 16.82
C PRO A 15 12.33 6.24 16.76
N PHE A 16 12.64 7.53 16.54
CA PHE A 16 14.01 8.02 16.54
C PHE A 16 14.66 7.86 17.92
N PHE A 17 13.93 8.22 18.99
CA PHE A 17 14.38 8.04 20.35
C PHE A 17 14.59 6.56 20.71
N MET A 18 13.67 5.68 20.31
CA MET A 18 13.82 4.23 20.48
C MET A 18 15.06 3.69 19.76
N LEU A 19 15.36 4.19 18.56
CA LEU A 19 16.55 3.81 17.80
C LEU A 19 17.84 4.29 18.51
N LEU A 20 17.86 5.52 19.03
CA LEU A 20 18.99 6.02 19.82
C LEU A 20 19.23 5.19 21.08
N LEU A 21 18.17 4.86 21.83
CA LEU A 21 18.28 4.00 23.00
C LEU A 21 18.85 2.63 22.64
N ASN A 22 18.38 2.03 21.53
CA ASN A 22 18.90 0.75 21.07
C ASN A 22 20.40 0.83 20.75
N LEU A 23 20.86 1.89 20.06
CA LEU A 23 22.27 2.08 19.73
C LEU A 23 23.16 2.26 20.97
N ILE A 24 22.64 2.90 22.03
CA ILE A 24 23.37 3.09 23.30
C ILE A 24 23.43 1.78 24.09
N ILE A 25 22.34 1.03 24.16
CA ILE A 25 22.24 -0.20 24.97
C ILE A 25 22.88 -1.41 24.25
N LYS A 26 22.95 -1.38 22.92
CA LYS A 26 23.44 -2.51 22.12
C LYS A 26 24.84 -2.92 22.56
N LYS A 27 24.97 -4.17 22.97
CA LYS A 27 26.25 -4.83 23.15
C LYS A 27 26.87 -5.09 21.77
N PHE A 28 28.03 -4.49 21.51
CA PHE A 28 28.85 -4.86 20.36
C PHE A 28 29.54 -6.19 20.65
N ASP A 29 28.89 -7.30 20.30
CA ASP A 29 29.60 -8.58 20.22
C ASP A 29 30.59 -8.55 19.05
N LEU A 30 31.70 -9.28 19.18
CA LEU A 30 32.64 -9.52 18.09
C LEU A 30 31.88 -9.96 16.83
N ILE A 31 32.30 -9.45 15.67
CA ILE A 31 31.68 -9.69 14.37
C ILE A 31 31.85 -11.18 14.02
N MET A 32 30.92 -12.00 14.52
CA MET A 32 30.83 -13.42 14.21
C MET A 32 30.24 -13.55 12.82
N ARG A 33 30.98 -14.19 11.90
CA ARG A 33 30.55 -14.42 10.51
C ARG A 33 29.12 -14.98 10.42
N GLU A 34 28.77 -15.89 11.32
CA GLU A 34 27.45 -16.55 11.37
C GLU A 34 26.30 -15.60 11.75
N LYS A 35 26.57 -14.56 12.56
CA LYS A 35 25.57 -13.52 12.88
C LYS A 35 25.37 -12.54 11.72
N ASN A 36 26.37 -12.42 10.83
CA ASN A 36 26.35 -11.50 9.70
C ASN A 36 25.97 -12.16 8.37
N SER A 37 25.88 -13.50 8.31
CA SER A 37 25.35 -14.23 7.16
C SER A 37 23.83 -14.33 7.22
N CYS A 38 23.19 -14.38 6.05
CA CYS A 38 21.77 -14.70 5.95
C CYS A 38 21.47 -16.06 6.60
N PHE A 39 20.29 -16.19 7.20
CA PHE A 39 19.85 -17.47 7.75
C PHE A 39 19.57 -18.45 6.61
N GLU A 40 20.49 -19.39 6.39
CA GLU A 40 20.33 -20.54 5.52
C GLU A 40 20.26 -21.80 6.39
N CYS A 41 19.60 -22.87 5.95
CA CYS A 41 19.50 -24.14 6.69
C CYS A 41 20.84 -24.92 6.73
N GLY A 42 21.99 -24.24 6.80
CA GLY A 42 23.33 -24.82 6.85
C GLY A 42 23.97 -25.11 5.48
N PHE A 43 23.33 -24.73 4.37
CA PHE A 43 23.83 -24.95 3.01
C PHE A 43 24.07 -23.63 2.30
N ASN A 44 25.25 -23.48 1.68
CA ASN A 44 25.54 -22.33 0.82
C ASN A 44 24.53 -22.29 -0.34
N SER A 45 23.93 -21.13 -0.58
CA SER A 45 23.07 -20.90 -1.74
C SER A 45 23.84 -21.09 -3.07
N VAL A 46 23.54 -22.18 -3.78
CA VAL A 46 24.02 -22.45 -5.16
C VAL A 46 23.10 -21.80 -6.22
N ILE A 47 22.09 -21.05 -5.78
CA ILE A 47 20.97 -20.64 -6.62
C ILE A 47 21.14 -19.18 -7.08
N LYS A 48 20.78 -18.90 -8.33
CA LYS A 48 20.72 -17.53 -8.88
C LYS A 48 19.74 -16.69 -8.06
N PHE A 49 20.13 -15.46 -7.69
CA PHE A 49 19.29 -14.48 -6.96
C PHE A 49 17.98 -14.05 -7.66
N ARG A 50 17.67 -14.59 -8.84
CA ARG A 50 16.47 -14.25 -9.60
C ARG A 50 15.43 -15.32 -9.40
N LEU A 51 14.47 -15.03 -8.54
CA LEU A 51 13.22 -15.78 -8.46
C LEU A 51 12.37 -15.45 -9.70
N PRO A 52 11.67 -16.44 -10.30
CA PRO A 52 10.71 -16.15 -11.35
C PRO A 52 9.65 -15.20 -10.79
N PHE A 53 9.46 -14.06 -11.46
CA PHE A 53 8.48 -13.07 -11.05
C PHE A 53 7.08 -13.54 -11.43
N SER A 54 6.17 -13.64 -10.46
CA SER A 54 4.78 -14.00 -10.75
C SER A 54 4.03 -12.80 -11.31
N ILE A 55 3.52 -12.96 -12.53
CA ILE A 55 2.75 -11.95 -13.27
C ILE A 55 1.51 -11.46 -12.50
N GLN A 56 0.96 -12.29 -11.61
CA GLN A 56 -0.17 -11.95 -10.75
C GLN A 56 0.12 -10.75 -9.84
N PHE A 57 1.31 -10.67 -9.23
CA PHE A 57 1.66 -9.52 -8.38
C PHE A 57 1.72 -8.21 -9.17
N PHE A 58 2.14 -8.28 -10.43
CA PHE A 58 2.17 -7.11 -11.31
C PHE A 58 0.76 -6.65 -11.68
N PHE A 59 -0.15 -7.57 -12.02
CA PHE A 59 -1.54 -7.19 -12.28
C PHE A 59 -2.22 -6.58 -11.04
N ILE A 60 -1.98 -7.14 -9.85
CA ILE A 60 -2.50 -6.56 -8.59
C ILE A 60 -1.96 -5.14 -8.40
N SER A 61 -0.68 -4.88 -8.67
CA SER A 61 -0.12 -3.52 -8.54
C SER A 61 -0.71 -2.51 -9.53
N ILE A 62 -1.02 -2.94 -10.75
CA ILE A 62 -1.63 -2.08 -11.77
C ILE A 62 -3.09 -1.78 -11.39
N LEU A 63 -3.84 -2.82 -11.00
CA LEU A 63 -5.23 -2.68 -10.56
C LEU A 63 -5.33 -1.74 -9.36
N PHE A 64 -4.42 -1.86 -8.39
CA PHE A 64 -4.35 -0.96 -7.25
C PHE A 64 -4.13 0.50 -7.69
N LEU A 65 -3.23 0.75 -8.63
CA LEU A 65 -2.95 2.10 -9.13
C LEU A 65 -4.18 2.70 -9.83
N ILE A 66 -4.86 1.93 -10.68
CA ILE A 66 -6.07 2.39 -11.39
C ILE A 66 -7.18 2.71 -10.37
N PHE A 67 -7.43 1.80 -9.43
CA PHE A 67 -8.46 1.99 -8.41
C PHE A 67 -8.17 3.21 -7.50
N ASP A 68 -6.91 3.47 -7.18
CA ASP A 68 -6.52 4.66 -6.40
C ASP A 68 -6.83 5.96 -7.17
N VAL A 69 -6.58 5.99 -8.48
CA VAL A 69 -6.95 7.13 -9.35
C VAL A 69 -8.47 7.30 -9.43
N GLU A 70 -9.23 6.21 -9.54
CA GLU A 70 -10.70 6.25 -9.53
C GLU A 70 -11.26 6.83 -8.22
N MET A 71 -10.68 6.47 -7.08
CA MET A 71 -11.08 7.02 -5.78
C MET A 71 -10.79 8.52 -5.67
N ILE A 72 -9.68 9.00 -6.24
CA ILE A 72 -9.39 10.44 -6.31
C ILE A 72 -10.44 11.17 -7.15
N LEU A 73 -10.89 10.57 -8.27
CA LEU A 73 -11.92 11.14 -9.14
C LEU A 73 -13.31 11.21 -8.46
N LEU A 74 -13.59 10.35 -7.49
CA LEU A 74 -14.82 10.40 -6.69
C LEU A 74 -14.80 11.54 -5.65
N PHE A 75 -13.64 11.99 -5.19
CA PHE A 75 -13.53 12.97 -4.11
C PHE A 75 -14.25 14.32 -4.39
N PRO A 76 -14.17 14.91 -5.60
CA PRO A 76 -14.90 16.13 -5.94
C PRO A 76 -16.43 15.99 -5.84
N LEU A 77 -17.00 14.79 -6.05
CA LEU A 77 -18.45 14.58 -5.95
C LEU A 77 -18.96 14.89 -4.53
N LEU A 78 -18.18 14.59 -3.49
CA LEU A 78 -18.54 14.89 -2.10
C LEU A 78 -18.70 16.40 -1.86
N LYS A 79 -17.89 17.23 -2.52
CA LYS A 79 -17.98 18.68 -2.41
C LYS A 79 -19.13 19.28 -3.21
N MET A 80 -19.50 18.65 -4.32
CA MET A 80 -20.55 19.15 -5.22
C MET A 80 -21.98 19.05 -4.66
N VAL A 81 -22.20 18.26 -3.59
CA VAL A 81 -23.50 18.17 -2.88
C VAL A 81 -24.02 19.56 -2.49
N ASN A 82 -23.11 20.44 -2.06
CA ASN A 82 -23.49 21.74 -1.51
C ASN A 82 -23.62 22.84 -2.59
N LEU A 83 -23.20 22.58 -3.83
CA LEU A 83 -23.09 23.60 -4.88
C LEU A 83 -24.17 23.48 -5.97
N ASN A 84 -24.60 22.27 -6.28
CA ASN A 84 -25.59 22.01 -7.34
C ASN A 84 -26.94 21.59 -6.77
N SER A 85 -27.98 21.64 -7.61
CA SER A 85 -29.27 21.05 -7.26
C SER A 85 -29.11 19.57 -6.88
N LEU A 86 -29.72 19.17 -5.77
CA LEU A 86 -29.64 17.81 -5.21
C LEU A 86 -29.96 16.74 -6.26
N MET A 87 -30.92 17.01 -7.14
CA MET A 87 -31.36 16.04 -8.15
C MET A 87 -30.31 15.78 -9.24
N VAL A 88 -29.67 16.82 -9.76
CA VAL A 88 -28.56 16.68 -10.73
C VAL A 88 -27.35 16.00 -10.09
N TRP A 89 -27.06 16.32 -8.83
CA TRP A 89 -26.00 15.67 -8.08
C TRP A 89 -26.25 14.17 -7.88
N LEU A 90 -27.48 13.78 -7.51
CA LEU A 90 -27.87 12.38 -7.38
C LEU A 90 -27.76 11.62 -8.72
N PHE A 91 -28.27 12.19 -9.81
CA PHE A 91 -28.20 11.51 -11.11
C PHE A 91 -26.75 11.32 -11.61
N SER A 92 -25.92 12.36 -11.49
CA SER A 92 -24.52 12.29 -11.93
C SER A 92 -23.67 11.36 -11.07
N SER A 93 -23.83 11.38 -9.74
CA SER A 93 -23.14 10.46 -8.84
C SER A 93 -23.52 9.01 -9.10
N MET A 94 -24.82 8.71 -9.23
CA MET A 94 -25.29 7.35 -9.54
C MET A 94 -24.76 6.84 -10.87
N PHE A 95 -24.70 7.69 -11.89
CA PHE A 95 -24.14 7.33 -13.20
C PHE A 95 -22.65 6.97 -13.10
N ILE A 96 -21.86 7.76 -12.39
CA ILE A 96 -20.42 7.48 -12.19
C ILE A 96 -20.21 6.20 -11.38
N PHE A 97 -20.97 5.99 -10.30
CA PHE A 97 -20.90 4.75 -9.52
C PHE A 97 -21.26 3.52 -10.34
N PHE A 98 -22.27 3.62 -11.22
CA PHE A 98 -22.65 2.52 -12.09
C PHE A 98 -21.52 2.11 -13.05
N ILE A 99 -20.83 3.08 -13.64
CA ILE A 99 -19.68 2.82 -14.53
C ILE A 99 -18.56 2.11 -13.76
N LEU A 100 -18.23 2.58 -12.56
CA LEU A 100 -17.19 1.99 -11.71
C LEU A 100 -17.54 0.54 -11.31
N LEU A 101 -18.79 0.28 -10.92
CA LEU A 101 -19.25 -1.07 -10.59
C LEU A 101 -19.16 -2.02 -11.79
N LEU A 102 -19.48 -1.53 -13.00
CA LEU A 102 -19.32 -2.31 -14.22
C LEU A 102 -17.84 -2.63 -14.51
N GLY A 103 -16.94 -1.65 -14.36
CA GLY A 103 -15.49 -1.85 -14.52
C GLY A 103 -14.97 -2.93 -13.57
N PHE A 104 -15.32 -2.81 -12.29
CA PHE A 104 -14.97 -3.80 -11.28
C PHE A 104 -15.53 -5.20 -11.59
N TYR A 105 -16.78 -5.29 -12.07
CA TYR A 105 -17.37 -6.57 -12.44
C TYR A 105 -16.65 -7.25 -13.62
N LEU A 106 -16.24 -6.47 -14.63
CA LEU A 106 -15.45 -6.97 -15.75
C LEU A 106 -14.09 -7.49 -15.28
N GLU A 107 -13.43 -6.77 -14.39
CA GLU A 107 -12.16 -7.21 -13.78
C GLU A 107 -12.34 -8.50 -12.97
N TRP A 108 -13.42 -8.62 -12.21
CA TRP A 108 -13.71 -9.84 -11.45
C TRP A 108 -13.86 -11.05 -12.37
N LEU A 109 -14.62 -10.90 -13.46
CA LEU A 109 -14.82 -11.98 -14.44
C LEU A 109 -13.52 -12.41 -15.13
N SER A 110 -12.55 -11.50 -15.26
CA SER A 110 -11.26 -11.78 -15.93
C SER A 110 -10.42 -12.85 -15.23
N ASN A 111 -10.75 -13.24 -13.99
CA ASN A 111 -10.03 -14.26 -13.20
C ASN A 111 -8.51 -14.02 -13.03
N LEU A 112 -7.99 -12.85 -13.42
CA LEU A 112 -6.56 -12.50 -13.35
C LEU A 112 -6.03 -12.45 -11.91
N ILE A 113 -6.94 -12.28 -10.94
CA ILE A 113 -6.65 -12.14 -9.50
C ILE A 113 -6.67 -13.51 -8.79
N LYS A 114 -7.01 -14.61 -9.47
CA LYS A 114 -7.01 -15.95 -8.85
C LYS A 114 -5.59 -16.37 -8.50
N TRP A 115 -5.29 -16.30 -7.22
CA TRP A 115 -4.02 -16.73 -6.63
C TRP A 115 -4.08 -18.24 -6.39
N PHE A 116 -4.03 -19.00 -7.49
CA PHE A 116 -4.10 -20.47 -7.54
C PHE A 116 -5.40 -21.12 -7.04
N ASN A 117 -5.75 -22.25 -7.69
CA ASN A 117 -6.24 -23.44 -7.02
C ASN A 117 -5.04 -24.35 -6.80
#